data_AF-L8PI15-F1
#
_entry.id   AF-L8PI15-F1
#
_cell.length_a   1.000
_cell.length_b   1.000
_cell.length_c   1.000
_cell.angle_alpha   90.00
_cell.angle_beta   90.00
_cell.angle_gamma   90.00
#
_symmetry.space_group_name_H-M   'P 1'
#
loop_
_entity.id
_entity.type
_entity.pdbx_description
1 polymer ?
#
loop_
_entity_poly.entity_id
_entity_poly.type
_entity_poly.pdbx_seq_one_letter_code
_entity_poly.pdbx_strand_id
1 'polypeptide(L)'
;MTVPEIQHVTRADTEADSPAGLFDVQPFTPHCEVIRAAGDHAVIGVSPGNSYFSARRVHDLARWGLALFERVDFVYTDLYVAEMYAASGYPPDDARRKAVKNLRGVRAKVLGAVQAVDPDGTRLRAHAMSDFHGNPAYREIHDHLQARLATDGEFRATCEKLVDSFLAGRAGRATAAQHEVCLAYVCAEAPLFLDTPAILDVPSSLNCYHQLLPMAELLYARGAGLRASRNQGHAIVTPAEGTTDAD
;
A
#
# COMPACT_ATOMS: atom_id res chain seq x y z
N MET A 1 59.34 15.46 6.83
CA MET A 1 58.61 15.15 5.58
C MET A 1 57.65 14.02 5.89
N THR A 2 56.39 14.36 6.13
CA THR A 2 55.29 13.43 6.39
C THR A 2 54.25 13.73 5.31
N VAL A 3 53.97 12.74 4.47
CA VAL A 3 52.95 12.81 3.42
C VAL A 3 51.59 12.57 4.09
N PRO A 4 50.56 13.40 3.84
CA PRO A 4 49.22 13.09 4.33
C PRO A 4 48.58 12.03 3.42
N GLU A 5 48.14 10.95 4.05
CA GLU A 5 47.40 9.85 3.47
C GLU A 5 46.00 10.35 3.06
N ILE A 6 45.73 10.35 1.75
CA ILE A 6 44.43 10.73 1.19
C ILE A 6 43.49 9.54 1.44
N GLN A 7 42.54 9.70 2.36
CA GLN A 7 41.43 8.77 2.51
C GLN A 7 40.53 8.83 1.27
N HIS A 8 40.64 7.82 0.42
CA HIS A 8 39.65 7.52 -0.60
C HIS A 8 38.38 7.02 0.10
N VAL A 9 37.42 7.93 0.32
CA VAL A 9 36.03 7.54 0.58
C VAL A 9 35.44 7.05 -0.74
N THR A 10 35.28 5.75 -0.86
CA THR A 10 34.57 5.11 -1.97
C THR A 10 33.10 5.51 -1.91
N ARG A 11 32.61 6.13 -2.99
CA ARG A 11 31.23 6.60 -3.20
C ARG A 11 30.14 5.52 -3.00
N ALA A 12 30.52 4.25 -2.99
CA ALA A 12 29.61 3.11 -2.77
C ALA A 12 29.21 2.92 -1.30
N ASP A 13 30.05 3.32 -0.34
CA ASP A 13 29.76 3.11 1.10
C ASP A 13 28.80 4.16 1.67
N THR A 14 28.49 5.22 0.91
CA THR A 14 27.62 6.34 1.32
C THR A 14 26.17 6.18 0.86
N GLU A 15 25.89 5.35 -0.15
CA GLU A 15 24.51 5.10 -0.63
C GLU A 15 23.76 4.12 0.26
N ALA A 16 24.44 3.11 0.81
CA ALA A 16 23.85 2.06 1.65
C ALA A 16 23.30 2.55 2.99
N ASP A 17 23.76 3.71 3.49
CA ASP A 17 23.31 4.30 4.76
C ASP A 17 22.36 5.51 4.54
N SER A 18 22.01 5.80 3.28
CA SER A 18 21.06 6.85 2.93
C SER A 18 19.62 6.35 3.07
N PRO A 19 18.66 7.19 3.54
CA PRO A 19 17.26 6.78 3.62
C PRO A 19 16.67 6.28 2.29
N ALA A 20 17.17 6.78 1.16
CA ALA A 20 16.77 6.35 -0.18
C ALA A 20 17.16 4.88 -0.49
N GLY A 21 18.23 4.37 0.12
CA GLY A 21 18.74 3.00 -0.06
C GLY A 21 18.16 1.97 0.90
N LEU A 22 17.20 2.34 1.78
CA LEU A 22 16.62 1.41 2.75
C LEU A 22 15.74 0.32 2.12
N PHE A 23 15.24 0.55 0.90
CA PHE A 23 14.33 -0.36 0.21
C PHE A 23 14.66 -0.48 -1.27
N ASP A 24 14.52 -1.71 -1.77
CA ASP A 24 14.46 -2.00 -3.19
C ASP A 24 13.06 -1.70 -3.72
N VAL A 25 13.00 -1.07 -4.89
CA VAL A 25 11.74 -0.68 -5.55
C VAL A 25 11.64 -1.38 -6.90
N GLN A 26 10.59 -2.17 -7.07
CA GLN A 26 10.26 -2.82 -8.32
C GLN A 26 8.96 -2.23 -8.87
N PRO A 27 9.02 -1.23 -9.76
CA PRO A 27 7.85 -0.72 -10.46
C PRO A 27 7.19 -1.82 -11.29
N PHE A 28 5.86 -1.88 -11.27
CA PHE A 28 5.11 -2.96 -11.91
C PHE A 28 5.17 -2.93 -13.45
N THR A 29 5.30 -1.74 -14.03
CA THR A 29 5.46 -1.56 -15.49
C THR A 29 6.53 -0.50 -15.77
N PRO A 30 7.05 -0.41 -17.02
CA PRO A 30 7.95 0.68 -17.40
C PRO A 30 7.32 2.08 -17.23
N HIS A 31 6.00 2.20 -17.28
CA HIS A 31 5.32 3.47 -17.02
C HIS A 31 5.28 3.80 -15.53
N CYS A 32 5.14 2.79 -14.65
CA CYS A 32 5.26 2.98 -13.21
C CYS A 32 6.66 3.50 -12.82
N GLU A 33 7.71 3.12 -13.56
CA GLU A 33 9.06 3.65 -13.37
C GLU A 33 9.15 5.15 -13.70
N VAL A 34 8.46 5.61 -14.74
CA VAL A 34 8.37 7.05 -15.06
C VAL A 34 7.71 7.81 -13.90
N ILE A 35 6.63 7.27 -13.33
CA ILE A 35 5.94 7.86 -12.17
C ILE A 35 6.84 7.85 -10.94
N ARG A 36 7.57 6.75 -10.69
CA ARG A 36 8.54 6.68 -9.59
C ARG A 36 9.64 7.74 -9.74
N ALA A 37 10.18 7.90 -10.95
CA ALA A 37 11.25 8.84 -11.23
C ALA A 37 10.81 10.31 -11.15
N ALA A 38 9.52 10.60 -11.39
CA ALA A 38 8.97 11.94 -11.19
C ALA A 38 8.97 12.35 -9.71
N GLY A 39 8.71 11.40 -8.79
CA GLY A 39 8.84 11.64 -7.35
C GLY A 39 7.77 12.55 -6.77
N ASP A 40 6.63 12.75 -7.44
CA ASP A 40 5.59 13.67 -6.94
C ASP A 40 4.97 13.18 -5.62
N HIS A 41 4.52 11.92 -5.59
CA HIS A 41 3.80 11.37 -4.47
C HIS A 41 3.93 9.85 -4.32
N ALA A 42 3.94 9.37 -3.08
CA ALA A 42 3.78 7.95 -2.75
C ALA A 42 2.64 7.71 -1.77
N VAL A 43 1.80 6.71 -2.07
CA VAL A 43 0.91 6.08 -1.08
C VAL A 43 1.60 4.84 -0.56
N ILE A 44 1.70 4.69 0.75
CA ILE A 44 2.24 3.47 1.37
C ILE A 44 1.11 2.81 2.17
N GLY A 45 0.65 1.65 1.66
CA GLY A 45 -0.39 0.86 2.32
C GLY A 45 0.15 0.09 3.54
N VAL A 46 -0.54 0.16 4.67
CA VAL A 46 -0.13 -0.51 5.92
C VAL A 46 -1.27 -1.38 6.46
N SER A 47 -1.09 -2.69 6.37
CA SER A 47 -2.14 -3.65 6.72
C SER A 47 -2.16 -3.97 8.22
N PRO A 48 -3.34 -3.97 8.88
CA PRO A 48 -3.47 -4.30 10.29
C PRO A 48 -3.13 -5.77 10.57
N GLY A 49 -2.38 -6.01 11.64
CA GLY A 49 -2.05 -7.37 12.09
C GLY A 49 -1.08 -8.13 11.18
N ASN A 50 -0.49 -7.49 10.17
CA ASN A 50 0.57 -8.04 9.36
C ASN A 50 1.93 -7.78 10.04
N SER A 51 2.69 -8.85 10.32
CA SER A 51 3.98 -8.78 11.01
C SER A 51 5.07 -8.06 10.22
N TYR A 52 4.93 -7.95 8.89
CA TYR A 52 5.83 -7.17 8.04
C TYR A 52 5.91 -5.71 8.52
N PHE A 53 4.79 -5.12 8.93
CA PHE A 53 4.73 -3.74 9.39
C PHE A 53 5.08 -3.63 10.88
N SER A 54 6.34 -3.91 11.21
CA SER A 54 6.94 -3.58 12.50
C SER A 54 6.99 -2.05 12.70
N ALA A 55 7.13 -1.56 13.93
CA ALA A 55 7.24 -0.11 14.18
C ALA A 55 8.47 0.48 13.48
N ARG A 56 9.60 -0.25 13.52
CA ARG A 56 10.83 0.08 12.80
C ARG A 56 10.61 0.13 11.29
N ARG A 57 9.98 -0.90 10.72
CA ARG A 57 9.70 -0.95 9.28
C ARG A 57 8.86 0.23 8.80
N VAL A 58 7.80 0.59 9.54
CA VAL A 58 6.95 1.74 9.19
C VAL A 58 7.71 3.06 9.32
N HIS A 59 8.57 3.20 10.32
CA HIS A 59 9.46 4.37 10.45
C HIS A 59 10.47 4.46 9.29
N ASP A 60 11.08 3.35 8.89
CA ASP A 60 12.03 3.32 7.78
C ASP A 60 11.34 3.60 6.44
N LEU A 61 10.12 3.09 6.23
CA LEU A 61 9.29 3.44 5.06
C LEU A 61 8.97 4.94 5.01
N ALA A 62 8.75 5.58 6.16
CA ALA A 62 8.52 7.02 6.22
C ALA A 62 9.75 7.82 5.78
N ARG A 63 10.92 7.45 6.29
CA ARG A 63 12.20 8.09 5.93
C ARG A 63 12.55 7.87 4.46
N TRP A 64 12.38 6.64 3.97
CA TRP A 64 12.56 6.29 2.57
C TRP A 64 11.61 7.09 1.66
N GLY A 65 10.33 7.14 2.01
CA GLY A 65 9.34 7.89 1.24
C GLY A 65 9.71 9.36 1.11
N LEU A 66 10.05 10.05 2.21
CA LEU A 66 10.42 11.46 2.16
C LEU A 66 11.76 11.76 1.47
N ALA A 67 12.62 10.75 1.34
CA ALA A 67 13.85 10.88 0.57
C ALA A 67 13.63 10.80 -0.94
N LEU A 68 12.55 10.15 -1.39
CA LEU A 68 12.28 9.92 -2.81
C LEU A 68 11.10 10.72 -3.37
N PHE A 69 10.16 11.14 -2.52
CA PHE A 69 8.91 11.76 -2.97
C PHE A 69 8.67 13.14 -2.32
N GLU A 70 8.11 14.08 -3.07
CA GLU A 70 7.76 15.42 -2.57
C GLU A 70 6.71 15.32 -1.45
N ARG A 71 5.73 14.43 -1.60
CA ARG A 71 4.70 14.13 -0.60
C ARG A 71 4.47 12.63 -0.42
N VAL A 72 4.16 12.21 0.80
CA VAL A 72 3.88 10.82 1.16
C VAL A 72 2.63 10.75 2.02
N ASP A 73 1.74 9.81 1.70
CA ASP A 73 0.55 9.55 2.50
C ASP A 73 0.55 8.06 2.90
N PHE A 74 0.68 7.77 4.19
CA PHE A 74 0.39 6.44 4.72
C PHE A 74 -1.12 6.22 4.73
N VAL A 75 -1.55 5.05 4.27
CA VAL A 75 -2.94 4.62 4.38
C VAL A 75 -2.98 3.28 5.10
N TYR A 76 -3.61 3.23 6.27
CA TYR A 76 -3.86 1.96 6.96
C TYR A 76 -5.30 1.50 6.74
N THR A 77 -5.47 0.23 6.40
CA THR A 77 -6.80 -0.31 6.11
C THR A 77 -7.55 -0.58 7.41
N ASP A 78 -8.65 0.14 7.61
CA ASP A 78 -9.52 0.01 8.79
C ASP A 78 -10.93 -0.52 8.48
N LEU A 79 -11.21 -0.76 7.20
CA LEU A 79 -12.47 -1.32 6.72
C LEU A 79 -12.40 -2.85 6.63
N TYR A 80 -13.54 -3.50 6.91
CA TYR A 80 -13.76 -4.95 6.80
C TYR A 80 -12.81 -5.85 7.62
N VAL A 81 -12.04 -5.30 8.57
CA VAL A 81 -11.00 -6.07 9.28
C VAL A 81 -11.57 -7.17 10.16
N ALA A 82 -12.69 -6.90 10.85
CA ALA A 82 -13.35 -7.90 11.69
C ALA A 82 -13.98 -9.00 10.83
N GLU A 83 -14.60 -8.61 9.73
CA GLU A 83 -15.23 -9.47 8.75
C GLU A 83 -14.18 -10.37 8.09
N MET A 84 -12.99 -9.84 7.78
CA MET A 84 -11.87 -10.63 7.26
C MET A 84 -11.32 -11.63 8.29
N TYR A 85 -11.34 -11.31 9.58
CA TYR A 85 -11.01 -12.30 10.63
C TYR A 85 -12.10 -13.36 10.79
N ALA A 86 -13.37 -12.97 10.79
CA ALA A 86 -14.48 -13.93 10.83
C ALA A 86 -14.44 -14.86 9.60
N ALA A 87 -14.18 -14.28 8.43
CA ALA A 87 -13.91 -14.98 7.18
C ALA A 87 -12.66 -15.88 7.26
N SER A 88 -11.73 -15.65 8.20
CA SER A 88 -10.58 -16.53 8.43
C SER A 88 -10.86 -17.62 9.47
N GLY A 89 -12.11 -17.80 9.90
CA GLY A 89 -12.53 -18.85 10.83
C GLY A 89 -12.55 -18.45 12.31
N TYR A 90 -12.34 -17.18 12.63
CA TYR A 90 -12.48 -16.70 14.01
C TYR A 90 -13.97 -16.60 14.41
N PRO A 91 -14.35 -16.98 15.64
CA PRO A 91 -15.66 -16.64 16.19
C PRO A 91 -15.93 -15.14 16.11
N PRO A 92 -17.17 -14.67 15.87
CA PRO A 92 -17.45 -13.25 15.65
C PRO A 92 -16.92 -12.29 16.74
N ASP A 93 -17.06 -12.66 18.01
CA ASP A 93 -16.54 -11.85 19.11
C ASP A 93 -15.01 -11.81 19.15
N ASP A 94 -14.35 -12.91 18.82
CA ASP A 94 -12.88 -12.99 18.74
C ASP A 94 -12.37 -12.18 17.56
N ALA A 95 -13.04 -12.27 16.42
CA ALA A 95 -12.75 -11.49 15.22
C ALA A 95 -12.83 -9.99 15.51
N ARG A 96 -13.89 -9.53 16.18
CA ARG A 96 -14.05 -8.13 16.61
C ARG A 96 -12.96 -7.70 17.60
N ARG A 97 -12.69 -8.49 18.64
CA ARG A 97 -11.64 -8.18 19.62
C ARG A 97 -10.26 -8.07 18.96
N LYS A 98 -9.95 -9.00 18.06
CA LYS A 98 -8.68 -9.03 17.30
C LYS A 98 -8.57 -7.85 16.35
N ALA A 99 -9.64 -7.52 15.63
CA ALA A 99 -9.70 -6.33 14.76
C ALA A 99 -9.40 -5.05 15.57
N VAL A 100 -10.11 -4.81 16.67
CA VAL A 100 -9.88 -3.61 17.51
C VAL A 100 -8.43 -3.53 17.99
N LYS A 101 -7.85 -4.65 18.46
CA LYS A 101 -6.44 -4.69 18.90
C LYS A 101 -5.50 -4.32 17.75
N ASN A 102 -5.69 -4.92 16.57
CA ASN A 102 -4.78 -4.74 15.44
C ASN A 102 -4.93 -3.37 14.78
N LEU A 103 -6.14 -2.81 14.74
CA LEU A 103 -6.41 -1.44 14.30
C LEU A 103 -5.73 -0.41 15.20
N ARG A 104 -5.83 -0.58 16.53
CA ARG A 104 -5.11 0.27 17.49
C ARG A 104 -3.60 0.19 17.27
N GLY A 105 -3.08 -1.02 17.09
CA GLY A 105 -1.65 -1.26 16.87
C GLY A 105 -1.12 -0.62 15.60
N VAL A 106 -1.79 -0.82 14.46
CA VAL A 106 -1.34 -0.24 13.17
C VAL A 106 -1.43 1.29 13.19
N ARG A 107 -2.52 1.85 13.73
CA ARG A 107 -2.69 3.30 13.86
C ARG A 107 -1.58 3.92 14.71
N ALA A 108 -1.26 3.30 15.86
CA ALA A 108 -0.19 3.80 16.73
C ALA A 108 1.18 3.78 16.03
N LYS A 109 1.51 2.71 15.29
CA LYS A 109 2.77 2.62 14.53
C LYS A 109 2.86 3.69 13.45
N VAL A 110 1.81 3.85 12.65
CA VAL A 110 1.76 4.83 11.56
C VAL A 110 1.88 6.25 12.11
N LEU A 111 1.03 6.63 13.08
CA LEU A 111 1.07 7.98 13.66
C LEU A 111 2.39 8.26 14.37
N GLY A 112 2.96 7.25 15.05
CA GLY A 112 4.28 7.38 15.67
C GLY A 112 5.38 7.64 14.65
N ALA A 113 5.37 6.95 13.51
CA ALA A 113 6.32 7.19 12.43
C ALA A 113 6.16 8.58 11.81
N VAL A 114 4.92 9.02 11.53
CA VAL A 114 4.65 10.37 11.01
C VAL A 114 5.18 11.43 11.96
N GLN A 115 4.82 11.36 13.25
CA GLN A 115 5.23 12.33 14.25
C GLN A 115 6.75 12.38 14.45
N ALA A 116 7.44 11.25 14.31
CA ALA A 116 8.89 11.17 14.48
C ALA A 116 9.67 11.72 13.27
N VAL A 117 9.14 11.51 12.06
CA VAL A 117 9.86 11.81 10.81
C VAL A 117 9.47 13.17 10.21
N ASP A 118 8.23 13.61 10.38
CA ASP A 118 7.73 14.92 9.92
C ASP A 118 6.79 15.53 10.98
N PRO A 119 7.34 16.03 12.10
CA PRO A 119 6.53 16.54 13.21
C PRO A 119 5.64 17.72 12.86
N ASP A 120 5.99 18.48 11.82
CA ASP A 120 5.23 19.63 11.32
C ASP A 120 4.14 19.24 10.31
N GLY A 121 4.11 17.97 9.86
CA GLY A 121 3.08 17.42 8.97
C GLY A 121 3.05 18.05 7.58
N THR A 122 4.21 18.49 7.08
CA THR A 122 4.33 19.26 5.84
C THR A 122 4.27 18.39 4.59
N ARG A 123 4.87 17.20 4.64
CA ARG A 123 5.09 16.31 3.50
C ARG A 123 4.63 14.89 3.74
N LEU A 124 4.50 14.46 4.99
CA LEU A 124 4.06 13.11 5.37
C LEU A 124 2.74 13.16 6.15
N ARG A 125 1.75 12.41 5.69
CA ARG A 125 0.42 12.31 6.32
C ARG A 125 0.02 10.87 6.57
N ALA A 126 -0.95 10.67 7.44
CA ALA A 126 -1.55 9.37 7.72
C ALA A 126 -3.07 9.45 7.63
N HIS A 127 -3.66 8.46 6.95
CA HIS A 127 -5.10 8.32 6.78
C HIS A 127 -5.54 6.91 7.17
N ALA A 128 -6.71 6.82 7.80
CA ALA A 128 -7.50 5.61 7.75
C ALA A 128 -8.11 5.48 6.35
N MET A 129 -8.25 4.26 5.83
CA MET A 129 -8.96 4.06 4.56
C MET A 129 -10.38 4.65 4.60
N SER A 130 -11.06 4.52 5.74
CA SER A 130 -12.40 5.07 5.95
C SER A 130 -12.49 6.60 5.84
N ASP A 131 -11.37 7.33 6.00
CA ASP A 131 -11.34 8.79 5.84
C ASP A 131 -11.72 9.21 4.40
N PHE A 132 -11.49 8.33 3.42
CA PHE A 132 -11.80 8.60 2.01
C PHE A 132 -13.28 8.46 1.64
N HIS A 133 -14.14 7.92 2.52
CA HIS A 133 -15.60 7.85 2.25
C HIS A 133 -16.23 9.24 2.02
N GLY A 134 -15.66 10.28 2.64
CA GLY A 134 -16.08 11.67 2.45
C GLY A 134 -15.59 12.29 1.13
N ASN A 135 -14.58 11.71 0.49
CA ASN A 135 -13.93 12.27 -0.69
C ASN A 135 -14.76 12.01 -1.96
N PRO A 136 -15.11 13.06 -2.74
CA PRO A 136 -15.93 12.90 -3.95
C PRO A 136 -15.31 12.00 -5.02
N ALA A 137 -14.01 12.14 -5.30
CA ALA A 137 -13.31 11.34 -6.31
C ALA A 137 -13.25 9.87 -5.90
N TYR A 138 -12.96 9.59 -4.62
CA TYR A 138 -12.99 8.24 -4.09
C TYR A 138 -14.38 7.61 -4.26
N ARG A 139 -15.45 8.33 -3.88
CA ARG A 139 -16.83 7.83 -4.02
C ARG A 139 -17.20 7.56 -5.46
N GLU A 140 -16.88 8.47 -6.39
CA GLU A 140 -17.18 8.29 -7.80
C GLU A 140 -16.53 7.02 -8.36
N ILE A 141 -15.25 6.81 -8.06
CA ILE A 141 -14.52 5.61 -8.49
C ILE A 141 -15.11 4.36 -7.83
N HIS A 142 -15.36 4.41 -6.52
CA HIS A 142 -15.92 3.28 -5.77
C HIS A 142 -17.31 2.90 -6.31
N ASP A 143 -18.20 3.86 -6.51
CA ASP A 143 -19.55 3.64 -7.03
C ASP A 143 -19.52 3.11 -8.48
N HIS A 144 -18.58 3.59 -9.30
CA HIS A 144 -18.35 3.06 -10.64
C HIS A 144 -17.94 1.57 -10.60
N LEU A 145 -17.05 1.18 -9.67
CA LEU A 145 -16.65 -0.21 -9.49
C LEU A 145 -17.81 -1.09 -9.05
N GLN A 146 -18.63 -0.63 -8.10
CA GLN A 146 -19.82 -1.35 -7.66
C GLN A 146 -20.83 -1.53 -8.79
N ALA A 147 -21.08 -0.48 -9.59
CA ALA A 147 -21.96 -0.55 -10.75
C ALA A 147 -21.44 -1.54 -11.80
N ARG A 148 -20.12 -1.56 -12.05
CA ARG A 148 -19.50 -2.54 -12.95
C ARG A 148 -19.61 -3.96 -12.43
N LEU A 149 -19.35 -4.20 -11.15
CA LEU A 149 -19.56 -5.54 -10.58
C LEU A 149 -21.00 -6.02 -10.77
N ALA A 150 -21.98 -5.12 -10.66
CA ALA A 150 -23.40 -5.48 -10.84
C ALA A 150 -23.78 -5.75 -12.31
N THR A 151 -23.08 -5.15 -13.29
CA THR A 151 -23.53 -5.10 -14.69
C THR A 151 -22.59 -5.76 -15.69
N ASP A 152 -21.32 -5.98 -15.33
CA ASP A 152 -20.28 -6.54 -16.19
C ASP A 152 -19.82 -7.91 -15.63
N GLY A 153 -20.32 -8.97 -16.26
CA GLY A 153 -20.03 -10.36 -15.86
C GLY A 153 -18.56 -10.76 -16.05
N GLU A 154 -17.86 -10.18 -17.03
CA GLU A 154 -16.44 -10.46 -17.27
C GLU A 154 -15.57 -9.79 -16.19
N PHE A 155 -15.89 -8.55 -15.86
CA PHE A 155 -15.25 -7.83 -14.76
C PHE A 155 -15.48 -8.55 -13.43
N ARG A 156 -16.73 -8.96 -13.14
CA ARG A 156 -17.06 -9.76 -11.95
C ARG A 156 -16.25 -11.04 -11.88
N ALA A 157 -16.21 -11.84 -12.95
CA ALA A 157 -15.46 -13.09 -12.98
C ALA A 157 -13.95 -12.86 -12.76
N THR A 158 -13.41 -11.74 -13.23
CA THR A 158 -12.02 -11.37 -12.97
C THR A 158 -11.80 -11.02 -11.51
N CYS A 159 -12.66 -10.19 -10.92
CA CYS A 159 -12.60 -9.88 -9.49
C CYS A 159 -12.76 -11.13 -8.61
N GLU A 160 -13.63 -12.06 -8.99
CA GLU A 160 -13.80 -13.34 -8.28
C GLU A 160 -12.53 -14.19 -8.32
N LYS A 161 -11.84 -14.30 -9.46
CA LYS A 161 -10.53 -14.98 -9.55
C LYS A 161 -9.46 -14.31 -8.69
N LEU A 162 -9.46 -12.98 -8.61
CA LEU A 162 -8.55 -12.24 -7.73
C LEU A 162 -8.83 -12.59 -6.26
N VAL A 163 -10.10 -12.59 -5.86
CA VAL A 163 -10.53 -13.00 -4.52
C VAL A 163 -10.16 -14.46 -4.24
N ASP A 164 -10.39 -15.38 -5.19
CA ASP A 164 -9.97 -16.79 -5.08
C ASP A 164 -8.47 -16.90 -4.79
N SER A 165 -7.64 -16.15 -5.54
CA SER A 165 -6.18 -16.16 -5.34
C SER A 165 -5.78 -15.68 -3.94
N PHE A 166 -6.47 -14.66 -3.42
CA PHE A 166 -6.25 -14.14 -2.08
C PHE A 166 -6.69 -15.14 -0.99
N LEU A 167 -7.76 -15.89 -1.25
CA LEU A 167 -8.32 -16.88 -0.33
C LEU A 167 -7.64 -18.25 -0.42
N ALA A 168 -6.96 -18.58 -1.53
CA ALA A 168 -6.34 -19.89 -1.78
C ALA A 168 -5.29 -20.30 -0.74
N GLY A 169 -4.68 -19.34 -0.04
CA GLY A 169 -3.76 -19.62 1.07
C GLY A 169 -4.43 -20.10 2.37
N ARG A 170 -5.77 -20.21 2.40
CA ARG A 170 -6.54 -20.63 3.59
C ARG A 170 -6.94 -22.10 3.49
N ALA A 171 -6.94 -22.80 4.63
CA ALA A 171 -7.33 -24.21 4.68
C ALA A 171 -8.83 -24.38 4.37
N GLY A 172 -9.14 -25.09 3.28
CA GLY A 172 -10.52 -25.40 2.86
C GLY A 172 -11.05 -24.50 1.74
N ARG A 173 -12.24 -24.84 1.22
CA ARG A 173 -12.92 -24.04 0.19
C ARG A 173 -13.50 -22.78 0.83
N ALA A 174 -13.27 -21.62 0.21
CA ALA A 174 -13.86 -20.37 0.67
C ALA A 174 -15.40 -20.41 0.61
N THR A 175 -16.05 -19.86 1.64
CA THR A 175 -17.51 -19.69 1.69
C THR A 175 -17.95 -18.46 0.90
N ALA A 176 -19.23 -18.40 0.51
CA ALA A 176 -19.77 -17.24 -0.20
C ALA A 176 -19.61 -15.93 0.60
N ALA A 177 -19.79 -15.98 1.92
CA ALA A 177 -19.59 -14.81 2.79
C ALA A 177 -18.11 -14.37 2.83
N GLN A 178 -17.16 -15.31 2.81
CA GLN A 178 -15.73 -14.98 2.73
C GLN A 178 -15.38 -14.30 1.41
N HIS A 179 -15.97 -14.74 0.31
CA HIS A 179 -15.84 -14.09 -1.00
C HIS A 179 -16.39 -12.68 -0.99
N GLU A 180 -17.62 -12.49 -0.51
CA GLU A 180 -18.30 -11.20 -0.50
C GLU A 180 -17.52 -10.15 0.30
N VAL A 181 -17.06 -10.51 1.50
CA VAL A 181 -16.24 -9.63 2.34
C VAL A 181 -14.90 -9.31 1.67
N CYS A 182 -14.22 -10.31 1.10
CA CYS A 182 -12.95 -10.09 0.43
C CYS A 182 -13.12 -9.20 -0.81
N LEU A 183 -14.21 -9.36 -1.55
CA LEU A 183 -14.53 -8.50 -2.69
C LEU A 183 -14.82 -7.06 -2.24
N ALA A 184 -15.58 -6.88 -1.16
CA ALA A 184 -15.86 -5.56 -0.59
C ALA A 184 -14.57 -4.86 -0.11
N TYR A 185 -13.67 -5.61 0.54
CA TYR A 185 -12.35 -5.13 0.94
C TYR A 185 -11.52 -4.67 -0.27
N VAL A 186 -11.41 -5.52 -1.29
CA VAL A 186 -10.73 -5.21 -2.57
C VAL A 186 -11.32 -3.95 -3.20
N CYS A 187 -12.63 -3.83 -3.26
CA CYS A 187 -13.29 -2.65 -3.84
C CYS A 187 -13.05 -1.37 -3.05
N ALA A 188 -12.91 -1.45 -1.73
CA ALA A 188 -12.60 -0.29 -0.92
C ALA A 188 -11.15 0.19 -1.10
N GLU A 189 -10.21 -0.70 -1.40
CA GLU A 189 -8.82 -0.31 -1.68
C GLU A 189 -8.62 0.17 -3.13
N ALA A 190 -9.37 -0.40 -4.07
CA ALA A 190 -9.21 -0.20 -5.51
C ALA A 190 -9.12 1.28 -5.96
N PRO A 191 -9.87 2.25 -5.41
CA PRO A 191 -9.74 3.65 -5.80
C PRO A 191 -8.31 4.21 -5.67
N LEU A 192 -7.57 3.83 -4.61
CA LEU A 192 -6.17 4.25 -4.42
C LEU A 192 -5.20 3.53 -5.36
N PHE A 193 -5.62 2.43 -5.97
CA PHE A 193 -4.86 1.76 -7.05
C PHE A 193 -5.23 2.29 -8.44
N LEU A 194 -6.34 3.00 -8.56
CA LEU A 194 -6.86 3.52 -9.83
C LEU A 194 -6.48 4.97 -10.05
N ASP A 195 -6.75 5.85 -9.08
CA ASP A 195 -6.55 7.29 -9.27
C ASP A 195 -6.34 8.02 -7.95
N THR A 196 -5.28 7.65 -7.23
CA THR A 196 -4.80 8.47 -6.11
C THR A 196 -4.57 9.95 -6.51
N PRO A 197 -4.03 10.28 -7.70
CA PRO A 197 -3.92 11.66 -8.16
C PRO A 197 -5.21 12.46 -8.01
N ALA A 198 -6.36 11.92 -8.44
CA ALA A 198 -7.65 12.56 -8.27
C ALA A 198 -8.13 12.62 -6.80
N ILE A 199 -7.83 11.59 -6.00
CA ILE A 199 -8.29 11.49 -4.60
C ILE A 199 -7.52 12.46 -3.68
N LEU A 200 -6.21 12.56 -3.84
CA LEU A 200 -5.31 13.31 -2.95
C LEU A 200 -4.84 14.65 -3.52
N ASP A 201 -5.31 15.00 -4.73
CA ASP A 201 -4.96 16.21 -5.47
C ASP A 201 -3.44 16.34 -5.65
N VAL A 202 -2.85 15.34 -6.32
CA VAL A 202 -1.41 15.28 -6.61
C VAL A 202 -1.16 15.02 -8.10
N PRO A 203 -0.03 15.48 -8.69
CA PRO A 203 0.21 15.37 -10.13
C PRO A 203 0.29 13.91 -10.63
N SER A 204 1.03 13.07 -9.91
CA SER A 204 1.13 11.63 -10.12
C SER A 204 1.34 10.93 -8.78
N SER A 205 1.09 9.61 -8.70
CA SER A 205 1.28 8.87 -7.45
C SER A 205 1.71 7.43 -7.69
N LEU A 206 2.69 6.98 -6.92
CA LEU A 206 3.10 5.58 -6.83
C LEU A 206 2.44 4.92 -5.62
N ASN A 207 1.62 3.89 -5.85
CA ASN A 207 1.07 3.07 -4.77
C ASN A 207 2.07 1.94 -4.43
N CYS A 208 2.58 1.96 -3.21
CA CYS A 208 3.69 1.14 -2.74
C CYS A 208 3.22 0.08 -1.74
N TYR A 209 3.60 -1.17 -1.99
CA TYR A 209 3.33 -2.28 -1.07
C TYR A 209 4.44 -3.34 -1.15
N HIS A 210 4.57 -4.21 -0.17
CA HIS A 210 5.67 -5.19 -0.10
C HIS A 210 5.45 -6.48 -0.89
N GLN A 211 4.27 -6.61 -1.50
CA GLN A 211 3.89 -7.77 -2.30
C GLN A 211 3.11 -7.31 -3.51
N LEU A 212 3.18 -8.09 -4.59
CA LEU A 212 2.32 -7.89 -5.73
C LEU A 212 0.87 -8.10 -5.31
N LEU A 213 0.06 -7.05 -5.44
CA LEU A 213 -1.38 -7.18 -5.21
C LEU A 213 -2.01 -7.77 -6.47
N PRO A 214 -2.83 -8.83 -6.36
CA PRO A 214 -3.45 -9.46 -7.52
C PRO A 214 -4.18 -8.46 -8.44
N MET A 215 -4.78 -7.42 -7.86
CA MET A 215 -5.47 -6.37 -8.61
C MET A 215 -4.54 -5.54 -9.52
N ALA A 216 -3.24 -5.45 -9.21
CA ALA A 216 -2.29 -4.72 -10.04
C ALA A 216 -2.20 -5.31 -11.46
N GLU A 217 -2.27 -6.64 -11.60
CA GLU A 217 -2.30 -7.27 -12.91
C GLU A 217 -3.50 -6.82 -13.75
N LEU A 218 -4.66 -6.66 -13.12
CA LEU A 218 -5.87 -6.19 -13.79
C LEU A 218 -5.77 -4.71 -14.20
N LEU A 219 -5.31 -3.86 -13.29
CA LEU A 219 -5.38 -2.40 -13.45
C LEU A 219 -4.28 -1.82 -14.34
N TYR A 220 -3.11 -2.45 -14.37
CA TYR A 220 -1.94 -1.96 -15.08
C TYR A 220 -1.59 -2.81 -16.32
N ALA A 221 -2.40 -3.83 -16.65
CA ALA A 221 -2.27 -4.57 -17.91
C ALA A 221 -2.55 -3.71 -19.14
N ARG A 222 -2.02 -4.12 -20.29
CA ARG A 222 -2.33 -3.52 -21.59
C ARG A 222 -3.79 -3.81 -22.01
N GLY A 223 -4.30 -3.01 -22.94
CA GLY A 223 -5.63 -3.22 -23.55
C GLY A 223 -6.75 -2.37 -22.93
N ALA A 224 -7.98 -2.62 -23.37
CA ALA A 224 -9.18 -1.91 -22.90
C ALA A 224 -9.76 -2.54 -21.62
N GLY A 225 -10.58 -1.78 -20.90
CA GLY A 225 -11.24 -2.22 -19.66
C GLY A 225 -11.03 -1.23 -18.52
N LEU A 226 -11.22 -1.71 -17.28
CA LEU A 226 -10.88 -0.92 -16.09
C LEU A 226 -9.34 -0.76 -16.04
N ARG A 227 -8.85 0.47 -16.05
CA ARG A 227 -7.41 0.77 -16.00
C ARG A 227 -7.14 1.88 -15.00
N ALA A 228 -5.98 1.79 -14.37
CA ALA A 228 -5.46 2.89 -13.58
C ALA A 228 -5.28 4.14 -14.47
N SER A 229 -5.46 5.31 -13.85
CA SER A 229 -5.14 6.60 -14.44
C SER A 229 -3.72 6.59 -14.99
N ARG A 230 -3.48 7.33 -16.08
CA ARG A 230 -2.12 7.45 -16.65
C ARG A 230 -1.11 8.08 -15.68
N ASN A 231 -1.57 8.72 -14.61
CA ASN A 231 -0.73 9.32 -13.58
C ASN A 231 -0.63 8.45 -12.31
N GLN A 232 -1.21 7.25 -12.33
CA GLN A 232 -1.19 6.30 -11.23
C GLN A 232 -0.20 5.16 -11.56
N GLY A 233 0.66 4.84 -10.61
CA GLY A 233 1.62 3.74 -10.71
C GLY A 233 1.51 2.78 -9.53
N HIS A 234 2.12 1.61 -9.66
CA HIS A 234 2.29 0.63 -8.58
C HIS A 234 3.72 0.12 -8.53
N ALA A 235 4.24 -0.10 -7.32
CA ALA A 235 5.54 -0.72 -7.10
C ALA A 235 5.51 -1.67 -5.91
N ILE A 236 6.31 -2.73 -6.05
CA ILE A 236 6.67 -3.60 -4.93
C ILE A 236 7.87 -2.98 -4.23
N VAL A 237 7.78 -2.79 -2.92
CA VAL A 237 8.80 -2.15 -2.08
C VAL A 237 9.21 -3.10 -0.97
N THR A 238 10.43 -3.63 -1.07
CA THR A 238 10.98 -4.63 -0.16
C THR A 238 12.25 -4.11 0.50
N PRO A 239 12.61 -4.60 1.70
CA PRO A 239 13.85 -4.20 2.36
C PRO A 239 15.05 -4.45 1.43
N ALA A 240 15.97 -3.50 1.34
CA ALA A 240 17.21 -3.71 0.59
C ALA A 240 18.07 -4.81 1.25
N GLU A 241 18.83 -5.56 0.46
CA GLU A 241 19.72 -6.61 0.98
C GLU A 241 20.61 -6.07 2.13
N GLY A 242 20.60 -6.75 3.27
CA GLY A 242 21.35 -6.34 4.48
C GLY A 242 20.56 -5.50 5.49
N THR A 243 19.36 -5.01 5.16
CA THR A 243 18.47 -4.29 6.10
C THR A 243 17.54 -5.25 6.87
N THR A 244 18.12 -6.10 7.73
CA THR A 244 17.30 -6.94 8.62
C THR A 244 16.74 -6.14 9.78
N ASP A 245 15.45 -6.35 10.08
CA ASP A 245 14.87 -5.96 11.36
C ASP A 245 15.52 -6.85 12.43
N ALA A 246 16.59 -6.36 13.07
CA ALA A 246 17.07 -6.98 14.30
C ALA A 246 15.96 -6.79 15.37
N ASP A 247 15.50 -7.90 15.93
CA ASP A 247 14.47 -8.00 16.97
C ASP A 247 14.72 -7.11 18.20
#